data_AF-A0AAD5G8Z7-F1
#
_entry.id   AF-A0AAD5G8Z7-F1
#
_cell.length_a   1.000
_cell.length_b   1.000
_cell.length_c   1.000
_cell.angle_alpha   90.00
_cell.angle_beta   90.00
_cell.angle_gamma   90.00
#
_symmetry.space_group_name_H-M   'P 1'
#
loop_
_entity.id
_entity.type
_entity.pdbx_description
1 polymer ?
#
loop_
_entity_poly.entity_id
_entity_poly.type
_entity_poly.pdbx_seq_one_letter_code
_entity_poly.pdbx_strand_id
1 'polypeptide(L)'
;MTAVGPEEQILNQPDNIPDDLDAENQDEETAAMIEEPPSGDEGVNDLDSNWSMECSTVVKVKTLHISSPILAAKSPFFYKLFSNGMRESEQRHVTLRINASEEAALMELLNFMYSNTLTVTTAPELLDVLMAADKFEVASCMRYCSRSLRNLDMTPESALLYLELPSSVLMAEAVQPLTDAAKQFLAVRYKDIAKFQDEVLSLPLAGVEAILASDDLQVASEDAVYDFVLKWSRLQYPKIEERREILATRLAQFIRFPYMTCRKLRKVMACNDFDHDFAQKVVVEALFFKAEAPHRQRTLAADENPNPNRRFIERAYKYRPVKVVEFEQPRQQCVVYLDLKREECANLFPSGRVYSQAFHLGGQGFFLSAHCNMDQQSSFHCFGLFLGMQEKGSVTFAVDYEFAARSKPTEEYISKYKGNYTFTGGKAVGYRNLFAIPWTSFMAEDSLYFINGILHLRAELTIRH
;
A
#
# COMPACT_ATOMS: atom_id res chain seq x y z
N MET A 1 -35.16 19.20 42.95
CA MET A 1 -33.69 19.08 42.91
C MET A 1 -33.33 17.69 43.40
N THR A 2 -32.90 16.85 42.49
CA THR A 2 -32.44 15.48 42.74
C THR A 2 -31.37 15.22 41.69
N ALA A 3 -30.15 14.96 42.13
CA ALA A 3 -29.05 14.71 41.20
C ALA A 3 -29.27 13.34 40.52
N VAL A 4 -29.34 13.35 39.19
CA VAL A 4 -29.35 12.11 38.39
C VAL A 4 -27.90 11.66 38.24
N GLY A 5 -27.62 10.38 38.53
CA GLY A 5 -26.27 9.82 38.48
C GLY A 5 -25.73 9.69 37.05
N PRO A 6 -24.40 9.52 36.88
CA PRO A 6 -23.78 9.36 35.57
C PRO A 6 -24.17 8.02 34.92
N GLU A 7 -24.65 8.05 33.67
CA GLU A 7 -24.89 6.84 32.87
C GLU A 7 -23.57 6.28 32.29
N GLU A 8 -22.97 5.33 33.02
CA GLU A 8 -22.06 4.34 32.43
C GLU A 8 -22.83 3.47 31.41
N GLN A 9 -22.23 3.17 30.26
CA GLN A 9 -22.80 2.21 29.32
C GLN A 9 -21.78 1.17 28.85
N ILE A 10 -22.25 -0.08 28.77
CA ILE A 10 -21.59 -1.20 28.12
C ILE A 10 -22.12 -1.32 26.68
N LEU A 11 -21.24 -1.35 25.68
CA LEU A 11 -21.56 -1.72 24.31
C LEU A 11 -20.97 -3.10 23.96
N ASN A 12 -21.69 -3.85 23.13
CA ASN A 12 -21.14 -5.00 22.42
C ASN A 12 -20.28 -4.52 21.24
N GLN A 13 -19.23 -5.26 20.90
CA GLN A 13 -18.43 -5.03 19.69
C GLN A 13 -19.26 -5.19 18.40
N PRO A 14 -18.88 -4.54 17.29
CA PRO A 14 -19.29 -4.91 15.95
C PRO A 14 -18.43 -6.05 15.40
N ASP A 15 -19.03 -6.99 14.65
CA ASP A 15 -18.43 -8.26 14.17
C ASP A 15 -17.28 -8.13 13.14
N ASN A 16 -16.62 -6.98 13.02
CA ASN A 16 -15.64 -6.67 11.97
C ASN A 16 -14.47 -5.79 12.45
N ILE A 17 -13.91 -6.11 13.62
CA ILE A 17 -12.49 -5.86 13.90
C ILE A 17 -11.77 -7.13 13.41
N PRO A 18 -10.86 -7.05 12.42
CA PRO A 18 -10.04 -8.20 12.08
C PRO A 18 -9.22 -8.59 13.31
N ASP A 19 -9.27 -9.87 13.68
CA ASP A 19 -8.21 -10.41 14.53
C ASP A 19 -6.88 -10.13 13.82
N ASP A 20 -5.96 -9.45 14.52
CA ASP A 20 -4.55 -9.48 14.15
C ASP A 20 -4.13 -10.92 14.40
N LEU A 21 -4.18 -11.72 13.31
CA LEU A 21 -3.83 -13.13 13.30
C LEU A 21 -2.35 -13.22 13.67
N ASP A 22 -2.09 -13.31 14.97
CA ASP A 22 -0.83 -13.76 15.55
C ASP A 22 -0.65 -15.23 15.11
N ALA A 23 -0.22 -15.41 13.86
CA ALA A 23 0.34 -16.67 13.39
C ALA A 23 1.63 -16.90 14.20
N GLU A 24 1.50 -17.69 15.26
CA GLU A 24 2.63 -18.29 15.96
C GLU A 24 3.31 -19.27 15.00
N ASN A 25 4.30 -18.77 14.25
CA ASN A 25 5.26 -19.66 13.60
C ASN A 25 6.06 -20.35 14.70
N GLN A 26 5.73 -21.61 14.96
CA GLN A 26 6.59 -22.53 15.68
C GLN A 26 7.67 -22.99 14.69
N ASP A 27 8.84 -22.35 14.76
CA ASP A 27 10.03 -22.82 14.05
C ASP A 27 10.58 -24.05 14.79
N GLU A 28 10.48 -25.23 14.17
CA GLU A 28 11.06 -26.46 14.71
C GLU A 28 12.52 -26.62 14.23
N GLU A 29 13.47 -26.32 15.11
CA GLU A 29 14.89 -26.63 14.91
C GLU A 29 15.11 -28.14 14.84
N THR A 30 15.65 -28.64 13.72
CA THR A 30 16.50 -29.83 13.73
C THR A 30 17.77 -29.59 12.90
N ALA A 31 18.92 -29.80 13.54
CA ALA A 31 20.24 -29.63 12.95
C ALA A 31 21.06 -30.93 13.09
N ALA A 32 22.21 -30.95 12.39
CA ALA A 32 23.28 -31.97 12.45
C ALA A 32 23.02 -33.26 11.61
N MET A 33 23.99 -33.89 10.92
CA MET A 33 25.45 -33.64 10.78
C MET A 33 25.98 -33.89 9.34
N ILE A 34 27.24 -33.47 9.16
CA ILE A 34 28.15 -33.58 8.01
C ILE A 34 28.65 -35.02 7.78
N GLU A 35 28.90 -35.44 6.53
CA GLU A 35 30.12 -36.18 6.15
C GLU A 35 30.42 -36.14 4.63
N GLU A 36 31.72 -36.00 4.32
CA GLU A 36 32.42 -36.03 3.01
C GLU A 36 33.87 -36.50 3.34
N PRO A 37 34.80 -36.85 2.40
CA PRO A 37 34.72 -37.05 0.94
C PRO A 37 35.19 -38.53 0.63
N PRO A 38 36.13 -38.93 -0.27
CA PRO A 38 36.71 -38.29 -1.46
C PRO A 38 36.92 -39.18 -2.73
N SER A 39 37.29 -38.50 -3.82
CA SER A 39 38.20 -38.93 -4.91
C SER A 39 37.77 -40.02 -5.93
N GLY A 40 37.94 -39.69 -7.21
CA GLY A 40 37.88 -40.59 -8.38
C GLY A 40 38.22 -39.78 -9.64
N ASP A 41 39.17 -40.24 -10.44
CA ASP A 41 39.99 -39.39 -11.32
C ASP A 41 39.62 -39.44 -12.83
N GLU A 42 40.09 -38.42 -13.55
CA GLU A 42 40.32 -38.25 -15.01
C GLU A 42 39.39 -38.84 -16.11
N GLY A 43 39.17 -38.01 -17.14
CA GLY A 43 38.45 -38.38 -18.36
C GLY A 43 38.47 -37.30 -19.44
N VAL A 44 39.66 -36.92 -19.93
CA VAL A 44 39.80 -35.96 -21.04
C VAL A 44 39.35 -36.59 -22.37
N ASN A 45 38.53 -35.89 -23.14
CA ASN A 45 38.47 -36.04 -24.60
C ASN A 45 37.87 -34.79 -25.26
N ASP A 46 38.71 -34.05 -25.98
CA ASP A 46 38.27 -33.10 -27.00
C ASP A 46 37.60 -33.86 -28.16
N LEU A 47 36.45 -33.36 -28.64
CA LEU A 47 36.24 -33.33 -30.08
C LEU A 47 35.30 -32.18 -30.49
N ASP A 48 35.92 -31.21 -31.16
CA ASP A 48 35.28 -30.14 -31.93
C ASP A 48 34.20 -30.69 -32.88
N SER A 49 33.00 -30.11 -32.86
CA SER A 49 31.87 -30.52 -33.73
C SER A 49 30.93 -29.37 -34.07
N ASN A 50 31.49 -28.44 -34.84
CA ASN A 50 30.91 -27.92 -36.07
C ASN A 50 29.62 -27.06 -35.97
N TRP A 51 29.77 -25.78 -36.31
CA TRP A 51 28.70 -24.80 -36.54
C TRP A 51 27.92 -25.06 -37.85
N SER A 52 27.25 -26.21 -37.97
CA SER A 52 26.37 -26.49 -39.11
C SER A 52 24.98 -25.89 -38.93
N MET A 53 24.67 -24.89 -39.74
CA MET A 53 23.36 -24.22 -39.85
C MET A 53 22.16 -25.18 -39.93
N GLU A 54 21.21 -25.04 -39.01
CA GLU A 54 19.81 -25.40 -39.27
C GLU A 54 19.01 -24.15 -39.68
N CYS A 55 19.37 -23.59 -40.83
CA CYS A 55 18.64 -22.50 -41.47
C CYS A 55 17.50 -23.05 -42.34
N SER A 56 16.44 -23.58 -41.73
CA SER A 56 15.23 -23.97 -42.46
C SER A 56 13.94 -23.92 -41.63
N THR A 57 13.42 -22.71 -41.40
CA THR A 57 12.02 -22.48 -41.07
C THR A 57 11.43 -21.40 -41.99
N VAL A 58 10.31 -21.75 -42.63
CA VAL A 58 9.67 -21.10 -43.80
C VAL A 58 9.75 -19.56 -43.81
N VAL A 59 10.60 -19.01 -44.68
CA VAL A 59 10.66 -17.56 -44.93
C VAL A 59 9.55 -17.16 -45.91
N LYS A 60 8.40 -16.74 -45.38
CA LYS A 60 7.36 -16.06 -46.17
C LYS A 60 7.85 -14.66 -46.58
N VAL A 61 8.38 -14.53 -47.79
CA VAL A 61 8.80 -13.22 -48.33
C VAL A 61 7.60 -12.47 -48.89
N LYS A 62 7.36 -11.25 -48.37
CA LYS A 62 6.32 -10.33 -48.84
C LYS A 62 6.98 -9.06 -49.35
N THR A 63 6.84 -8.76 -50.64
CA THR A 63 7.38 -7.54 -51.24
C THR A 63 6.42 -6.38 -51.06
N LEU A 64 6.93 -5.23 -50.62
CA LEU A 64 6.18 -4.00 -50.41
C LEU A 64 6.89 -2.85 -51.12
N HIS A 65 6.13 -2.00 -51.81
CA HIS A 65 6.66 -0.76 -52.38
C HIS A 65 6.52 0.37 -51.35
N ILE A 66 7.63 1.03 -51.04
CA ILE A 66 7.74 2.07 -50.03
C ILE A 66 8.47 3.31 -50.55
N SER A 67 8.09 4.47 -50.04
CA SER A 67 8.82 5.72 -50.15
C SER A 67 9.79 5.85 -48.97
N SER A 68 11.09 5.60 -49.23
CA SER A 68 12.16 5.75 -48.23
C SER A 68 12.14 7.12 -47.52
N PRO A 69 11.97 8.28 -48.21
CA PRO A 69 11.89 9.58 -47.55
C PRO A 69 10.76 9.72 -46.53
N ILE A 70 9.59 9.12 -46.78
CA ILE A 70 8.43 9.19 -45.87
C ILE A 70 8.74 8.41 -44.59
N LEU A 71 9.28 7.19 -44.72
CA LEU A 71 9.64 6.36 -43.58
C LEU A 71 10.78 6.98 -42.76
N ALA A 72 11.83 7.46 -43.43
CA ALA A 72 12.97 8.12 -42.79
C ALA A 72 12.59 9.39 -42.01
N ALA A 73 11.63 10.19 -42.53
CA ALA A 73 11.15 11.39 -41.85
C ALA A 73 10.29 11.10 -40.60
N LYS A 74 9.81 9.86 -40.43
CA LYS A 74 8.89 9.45 -39.35
C LYS A 74 9.51 8.48 -38.35
N SER A 75 10.69 7.94 -38.65
CA SER A 75 11.38 6.91 -37.86
C SER A 75 12.90 7.08 -37.99
N PRO A 76 13.63 7.32 -36.87
CA PRO A 76 15.08 7.33 -36.90
C PRO A 76 15.68 5.94 -37.18
N PHE A 77 14.97 4.83 -36.88
CA PHE A 77 15.35 3.49 -37.34
C PHE A 77 15.40 3.40 -38.87
N PHE A 78 14.32 3.80 -39.55
CA PHE A 78 14.29 3.77 -41.02
C PHE A 78 15.25 4.81 -41.64
N TYR A 79 15.45 5.97 -40.99
CA TYR A 79 16.49 6.91 -41.40
C TYR A 79 17.88 6.25 -41.40
N LYS A 80 18.28 5.63 -40.29
CA LYS A 80 19.55 4.89 -40.16
C LYS A 80 19.66 3.79 -41.24
N LEU A 81 18.59 2.99 -41.42
CA LEU A 81 18.54 1.90 -42.39
C LEU A 81 18.82 2.34 -43.83
N PHE A 82 18.37 3.55 -44.22
CA PHE A 82 18.56 4.08 -45.57
C PHE A 82 19.78 5.01 -45.72
N SER A 83 20.43 5.46 -44.64
CA SER A 83 21.51 6.47 -44.70
C SER A 83 22.87 6.06 -44.14
N ASN A 84 22.99 4.94 -43.42
CA ASN A 84 24.20 4.61 -42.66
C ASN A 84 25.40 4.07 -43.48
N GLY A 85 25.35 4.03 -44.82
CA GLY A 85 26.47 3.53 -45.65
C GLY A 85 26.74 2.03 -45.54
N MET A 86 25.85 1.27 -44.90
CA MET A 86 25.86 -0.20 -44.87
C MET A 86 25.31 -0.76 -46.18
N ARG A 87 25.53 -2.06 -46.46
CA ARG A 87 25.14 -2.71 -47.72
C ARG A 87 23.66 -2.50 -48.07
N GLU A 88 22.79 -2.40 -47.08
CA GLU A 88 21.35 -2.17 -47.20
C GLU A 88 21.03 -0.78 -47.79
N SER A 89 21.83 0.25 -47.48
CA SER A 89 21.62 1.62 -47.97
C SER A 89 21.96 1.81 -49.45
N GLU A 90 22.78 0.92 -50.03
CA GLU A 90 23.10 0.89 -51.46
C GLU A 90 22.13 0.01 -52.27
N GLN A 91 21.24 -0.74 -51.62
CA GLN A 91 20.35 -1.70 -52.26
C GLN A 91 18.97 -1.11 -52.57
N ARG A 92 18.47 -1.36 -53.79
CA ARG A 92 17.08 -1.04 -54.18
C ARG A 92 16.01 -1.88 -53.46
N HIS A 93 16.41 -2.99 -52.84
CA HIS A 93 15.53 -3.89 -52.10
C HIS A 93 16.13 -4.11 -50.71
N VAL A 94 15.42 -3.70 -49.67
CA VAL A 94 15.85 -3.86 -48.28
C VAL A 94 15.00 -4.94 -47.63
N THR A 95 15.64 -5.96 -47.06
CA THR A 95 14.96 -7.09 -46.41
C THR A 95 14.88 -6.86 -44.91
N LEU A 96 13.66 -6.59 -44.42
CA LEU A 96 13.38 -6.56 -42.99
C LEU A 96 13.07 -7.99 -42.49
N ARG A 97 13.71 -8.43 -41.41
CA ARG A 97 13.36 -9.68 -40.71
C ARG A 97 12.44 -9.36 -39.54
N ILE A 98 11.31 -10.04 -39.46
CA ILE A 98 10.31 -9.93 -38.40
C ILE A 98 9.82 -11.32 -37.99
N ASN A 99 9.25 -11.41 -36.79
CA ASN A 99 8.52 -12.61 -36.37
C ASN A 99 7.16 -12.67 -37.08
N ALA A 100 6.62 -13.88 -37.30
CA ALA A 100 5.34 -14.04 -37.99
C ALA A 100 4.16 -13.35 -37.28
N SER A 101 4.20 -13.28 -35.94
CA SER A 101 3.24 -12.53 -35.12
C SER A 101 3.28 -11.01 -35.34
N GLU A 102 4.43 -10.46 -35.75
CA GLU A 102 4.63 -9.03 -35.94
C GLU A 102 4.11 -8.53 -37.31
N GLU A 103 3.74 -9.41 -38.25
CA GLU A 103 3.37 -9.00 -39.63
C GLU A 103 2.17 -8.04 -39.62
N ALA A 104 1.11 -8.35 -38.86
CA ALA A 104 -0.09 -7.51 -38.80
C ALA A 104 0.21 -6.12 -38.21
N ALA A 105 0.89 -6.09 -37.07
CA ALA A 105 1.27 -4.85 -36.39
C ALA A 105 2.21 -3.97 -37.22
N LEU A 106 3.18 -4.56 -37.93
CA LEU A 106 4.04 -3.82 -38.85
C LEU A 106 3.25 -3.27 -40.04
N MET A 107 2.30 -4.02 -40.61
CA MET A 107 1.50 -3.53 -41.74
C MET A 107 0.64 -2.33 -41.34
N GLU A 108 0.04 -2.33 -40.15
CA GLU A 108 -0.68 -1.18 -39.60
C GLU A 108 0.24 -0.01 -39.24
N LEU A 109 1.41 -0.27 -38.66
CA LEU A 109 2.42 0.77 -38.42
C LEU A 109 2.86 1.45 -39.72
N LEU A 110 3.15 0.65 -40.76
CA LEU A 110 3.50 1.17 -42.08
C LEU A 110 2.34 2.00 -42.66
N ASN A 111 1.09 1.51 -42.61
CA ASN A 111 -0.09 2.27 -43.02
C ASN A 111 -0.16 3.63 -42.30
N PHE A 112 -0.04 3.64 -40.97
CA PHE A 112 0.00 4.85 -40.14
C PHE A 112 1.11 5.82 -40.54
N MET A 113 2.29 5.35 -40.98
CA MET A 113 3.36 6.24 -41.42
C MET A 113 3.02 7.02 -42.71
N TYR A 114 2.08 6.54 -43.53
CA TYR A 114 1.56 7.26 -44.71
C TYR A 114 0.26 8.03 -44.41
N SER A 115 -0.70 7.42 -43.72
CA SER A 115 -2.05 8.00 -43.49
C SER A 115 -2.17 8.81 -42.19
N ASN A 116 -1.33 8.53 -41.19
CA ASN A 116 -1.50 8.89 -39.77
C ASN A 116 -2.81 8.33 -39.15
N THR A 117 -3.33 7.22 -39.68
CA THR A 117 -4.49 6.48 -39.15
C THR A 117 -4.15 5.01 -38.93
N LEU A 118 -4.81 4.40 -37.94
CA LEU A 118 -4.83 2.95 -37.72
C LEU A 118 -6.24 2.42 -38.02
N THR A 119 -6.35 1.20 -38.54
CA THR A 119 -7.65 0.52 -38.70
C THR A 119 -8.05 -0.28 -37.46
N VAL A 120 -7.06 -0.72 -36.67
CA VAL A 120 -7.26 -1.47 -35.42
C VAL A 120 -7.84 -0.59 -34.31
N THR A 121 -8.78 -1.17 -33.56
CA THR A 121 -9.49 -0.49 -32.47
C THR A 121 -9.51 -1.28 -31.16
N THR A 122 -9.10 -2.55 -31.17
CA THR A 122 -9.06 -3.36 -29.95
C THR A 122 -7.77 -3.12 -29.14
N ALA A 123 -7.85 -3.29 -27.82
CA ALA A 123 -6.71 -3.13 -26.94
C ALA A 123 -5.48 -3.99 -27.31
N PRO A 124 -5.58 -5.32 -27.52
CA PRO A 124 -4.39 -6.14 -27.83
C PRO A 124 -3.75 -5.74 -29.16
N GLU A 125 -4.54 -5.49 -30.22
CA GLU A 125 -3.99 -5.07 -31.53
C GLU A 125 -3.28 -3.71 -31.45
N LEU A 126 -3.85 -2.77 -30.69
CA LEU A 126 -3.23 -1.45 -30.45
C LEU A 126 -1.93 -1.56 -29.64
N LEU A 127 -1.82 -2.54 -28.75
CA LEU A 127 -0.58 -2.85 -28.03
C LEU A 127 0.47 -3.50 -28.96
N ASP A 128 0.08 -4.44 -29.81
CA ASP A 128 1.01 -5.03 -30.79
C ASP A 128 1.57 -3.96 -31.74
N VAL A 129 0.72 -3.02 -32.19
CA VAL A 129 1.17 -1.84 -32.97
C VAL A 129 2.04 -0.90 -32.13
N LEU A 130 1.77 -0.71 -30.83
CA LEU A 130 2.61 0.08 -29.93
C LEU A 130 4.00 -0.56 -29.75
N MET A 131 4.06 -1.88 -29.61
CA MET A 131 5.31 -2.65 -29.53
C MET A 131 6.11 -2.57 -30.84
N ALA A 132 5.44 -2.67 -31.99
CA ALA A 132 6.09 -2.45 -33.28
C ALA A 132 6.57 -0.99 -33.43
N ALA A 133 5.79 -0.01 -32.97
CA ALA A 133 6.16 1.40 -33.02
C ALA A 133 7.40 1.71 -32.17
N ASP A 134 7.54 1.09 -30.99
CA ASP A 134 8.77 1.16 -30.18
C ASP A 134 9.96 0.55 -30.93
N LYS A 135 9.83 -0.70 -31.39
CA LYS A 135 10.84 -1.46 -32.14
C LYS A 135 11.38 -0.72 -33.38
N PHE A 136 10.54 0.07 -34.05
CA PHE A 136 10.90 0.86 -35.23
C PHE A 136 11.01 2.37 -34.95
N GLU A 137 11.16 2.78 -33.68
CA GLU A 137 11.41 4.16 -33.22
C GLU A 137 10.35 5.19 -33.71
N VAL A 138 9.09 4.79 -33.91
CA VAL A 138 7.98 5.62 -34.43
C VAL A 138 7.20 6.29 -33.29
N ALA A 139 7.83 7.24 -32.60
CA ALA A 139 7.28 7.88 -31.41
C ALA A 139 5.92 8.60 -31.61
N SER A 140 5.55 8.97 -32.84
CA SER A 140 4.21 9.52 -33.15
C SER A 140 3.11 8.45 -33.10
N CYS A 141 3.41 7.21 -33.50
CA CYS A 141 2.49 6.08 -33.44
C CYS A 141 2.33 5.61 -31.98
N MET A 142 3.42 5.52 -31.21
CA MET A 142 3.35 5.18 -29.77
C MET A 142 2.40 6.12 -29.01
N ARG A 143 2.51 7.45 -29.22
CA ARG A 143 1.60 8.45 -28.62
C ARG A 143 0.15 8.28 -29.10
N TYR A 144 -0.06 7.89 -30.36
CA TYR A 144 -1.39 7.62 -30.89
C TYR A 144 -2.01 6.39 -30.23
N CYS A 145 -1.30 5.26 -30.19
CA CYS A 145 -1.76 4.04 -29.53
C CYS A 145 -2.03 4.28 -28.03
N SER A 146 -1.09 4.89 -27.31
CA SER A 146 -1.24 5.26 -25.89
C SER A 146 -2.51 6.06 -25.61
N ARG A 147 -2.79 7.09 -26.43
CA ARG A 147 -4.02 7.89 -26.34
C ARG A 147 -5.28 7.09 -26.68
N SER A 148 -5.23 6.26 -27.73
CA SER A 148 -6.37 5.43 -28.13
C SER A 148 -6.72 4.39 -27.08
N LEU A 149 -5.72 3.70 -26.52
CA LEU A 149 -5.85 2.74 -25.42
C LEU A 149 -6.44 3.40 -24.16
N ARG A 150 -6.00 4.62 -23.83
CA ARG A 150 -6.55 5.39 -22.69
C ARG A 150 -8.00 5.85 -22.91
N ASN A 151 -8.46 5.92 -24.16
CA ASN A 151 -9.85 6.29 -24.49
C ASN A 151 -10.80 5.08 -24.53
N LEU A 152 -10.29 3.84 -24.40
CA LEU A 152 -11.11 2.64 -24.24
C LEU A 152 -11.56 2.50 -22.78
N ASP A 153 -12.66 1.79 -22.56
CA ASP A 153 -13.08 1.40 -21.21
C ASP A 153 -12.03 0.48 -20.58
N MET A 154 -11.47 0.91 -19.45
CA MET A 154 -10.41 0.20 -18.76
C MET A 154 -11.01 -0.87 -17.84
N THR A 155 -10.58 -2.12 -18.02
CA THR A 155 -10.87 -3.26 -17.15
C THR A 155 -9.61 -3.65 -16.34
N PRO A 156 -9.72 -4.42 -15.23
CA PRO A 156 -8.55 -4.89 -14.49
C PRO A 156 -7.54 -5.63 -15.38
N GLU A 157 -8.02 -6.49 -16.29
CA GLU A 157 -7.18 -7.27 -17.21
C GLU A 157 -6.42 -6.35 -18.16
N SER A 158 -7.09 -5.34 -18.73
CA SER A 158 -6.44 -4.35 -19.60
C SER A 158 -5.42 -3.50 -18.84
N ALA A 159 -5.71 -3.10 -17.60
CA ALA A 159 -4.81 -2.30 -16.78
C ALA A 159 -3.54 -3.08 -16.39
N LEU A 160 -3.68 -4.37 -16.05
CA LEU A 160 -2.53 -5.26 -15.83
C LEU A 160 -1.69 -5.41 -17.11
N LEU A 161 -2.33 -5.68 -18.25
CA LEU A 161 -1.65 -5.83 -19.54
C LEU A 161 -0.85 -4.57 -19.93
N TYR A 162 -1.35 -3.37 -19.60
CA TYR A 162 -0.63 -2.11 -19.82
C TYR A 162 0.56 -1.90 -18.87
N LEU A 163 0.54 -2.52 -17.68
CA LEU A 163 1.60 -2.43 -16.67
C LEU A 163 2.67 -3.54 -16.81
N GLU A 164 2.35 -4.62 -17.53
CA GLU A 164 3.26 -5.73 -17.86
C GLU A 164 4.04 -5.53 -19.18
N LEU A 165 3.90 -4.36 -19.81
CA LEU A 165 4.70 -4.01 -20.99
C LEU A 165 6.22 -4.02 -20.68
N PRO A 166 7.09 -4.29 -21.67
CA PRO A 166 8.52 -4.30 -21.46
C PRO A 166 9.05 -2.97 -20.90
N SER A 167 10.07 -3.05 -20.04
CA SER A 167 10.59 -1.88 -19.32
C SER A 167 11.09 -0.76 -20.24
N SER A 168 11.63 -1.07 -21.42
CA SER A 168 12.00 -0.07 -22.44
C SER A 168 10.79 0.77 -22.89
N VAL A 169 9.65 0.12 -23.09
CA VAL A 169 8.39 0.74 -23.52
C VAL A 169 7.75 1.51 -22.39
N LEU A 170 7.73 0.96 -21.17
CA LEU A 170 7.20 1.63 -19.98
C LEU A 170 7.93 2.94 -19.69
N MET A 171 9.26 2.99 -19.87
CA MET A 171 10.06 4.20 -19.66
C MET A 171 9.90 5.27 -20.76
N ALA A 172 9.22 4.96 -21.87
CA ALA A 172 8.98 5.94 -22.92
C ALA A 172 7.93 6.99 -22.48
N GLU A 173 8.28 8.27 -22.59
CA GLU A 173 7.39 9.42 -22.30
C GLU A 173 6.03 9.31 -23.04
N ALA A 174 6.02 8.69 -24.23
CA ALA A 174 4.81 8.45 -25.02
C ALA A 174 3.79 7.51 -24.35
N VAL A 175 4.24 6.65 -23.41
CA VAL A 175 3.45 5.57 -22.80
C VAL A 175 3.11 5.85 -21.33
N GLN A 176 3.89 6.70 -20.65
CA GLN A 176 3.64 7.13 -19.26
C GLN A 176 2.17 7.54 -18.98
N PRO A 177 1.48 8.33 -19.83
CA PRO A 177 0.09 8.71 -19.56
C PRO A 177 -0.92 7.55 -19.59
N LEU A 178 -0.59 6.43 -20.24
CA LEU A 178 -1.39 5.20 -20.23
C LEU A 178 -1.11 4.39 -18.96
N THR A 179 0.16 4.25 -18.57
CA THR A 179 0.53 3.46 -17.38
C THR A 179 0.09 4.15 -16.09
N ASP A 180 0.11 5.48 -16.03
CA ASP A 180 -0.43 6.23 -14.89
C ASP A 180 -1.95 6.13 -14.79
N ALA A 181 -2.66 6.12 -15.93
CA ALA A 181 -4.10 5.85 -15.96
C ALA A 181 -4.42 4.42 -15.48
N ALA A 182 -3.62 3.42 -15.89
CA ALA A 182 -3.75 2.03 -15.43
C ALA A 182 -3.50 1.88 -13.92
N LYS A 183 -2.44 2.52 -13.39
CA LYS A 183 -2.16 2.55 -11.95
C LYS A 183 -3.31 3.20 -11.18
N GLN A 184 -3.77 4.36 -11.64
CA GLN A 184 -4.87 5.09 -10.99
C GLN A 184 -6.17 4.29 -11.00
N PHE A 185 -6.49 3.60 -12.10
CA PHE A 185 -7.65 2.73 -12.21
C PHE A 185 -7.60 1.61 -11.16
N LEU A 186 -6.49 0.87 -11.06
CA LEU A 186 -6.32 -0.20 -10.06
C LEU A 186 -6.39 0.34 -8.63
N ALA A 187 -5.72 1.46 -8.35
CA ALA A 187 -5.73 2.11 -7.04
C ALA A 187 -7.12 2.58 -6.59
N VAL A 188 -7.96 3.04 -7.52
CA VAL A 188 -9.36 3.43 -7.24
C VAL A 188 -10.26 2.20 -7.11
N ARG A 189 -10.11 1.20 -7.99
CA ARG A 189 -10.89 -0.04 -7.98
C ARG A 189 -10.68 -0.85 -6.70
N TYR A 190 -9.43 -0.99 -6.29
CA TYR A 190 -9.00 -1.79 -5.13
C TYR A 190 -8.65 -0.91 -3.91
N LYS A 191 -9.26 0.28 -3.82
CA LYS A 191 -9.05 1.23 -2.71
C LYS A 191 -9.27 0.60 -1.32
N ASP A 192 -10.22 -0.32 -1.20
CA ASP A 192 -10.50 -1.07 0.04
C ASP A 192 -10.06 -2.53 -0.12
N ILE A 193 -8.80 -2.82 0.25
CA ILE A 193 -8.19 -4.17 0.12
C ILE A 193 -8.99 -5.21 0.91
N ALA A 194 -9.62 -4.84 2.04
CA ALA A 194 -10.34 -5.79 2.88
C ALA A 194 -11.58 -6.38 2.17
N LYS A 195 -12.19 -5.66 1.22
CA LYS A 195 -13.32 -6.15 0.41
C LYS A 195 -12.91 -7.06 -0.74
N PHE A 196 -11.69 -6.89 -1.26
CA PHE A 196 -11.21 -7.55 -2.47
C PHE A 196 -9.98 -8.42 -2.21
N GLN A 197 -9.80 -8.90 -0.97
CA GLN A 197 -8.53 -9.47 -0.52
C GLN A 197 -8.03 -10.61 -1.42
N ASP A 198 -8.91 -11.54 -1.81
CA ASP A 198 -8.53 -12.69 -2.65
C ASP A 198 -8.20 -12.29 -4.10
N GLU A 199 -8.95 -11.34 -4.69
CA GLU A 199 -8.64 -10.75 -5.99
C GLU A 199 -7.25 -10.10 -5.95
N VAL A 200 -6.99 -9.20 -4.99
CA VAL A 200 -5.69 -8.51 -4.88
C VAL A 200 -4.56 -9.49 -4.56
N LEU A 201 -4.81 -10.57 -3.82
CA LEU A 201 -3.82 -11.62 -3.57
C LEU A 201 -3.40 -12.37 -4.84
N SER A 202 -4.30 -12.49 -5.82
CA SER A 202 -4.02 -13.11 -7.13
C SER A 202 -3.34 -12.18 -8.15
N LEU A 203 -3.27 -10.87 -7.89
CA LEU A 203 -2.70 -9.92 -8.85
C LEU A 203 -1.18 -10.11 -9.00
N PRO A 204 -0.62 -9.89 -10.20
CA PRO A 204 0.82 -9.87 -10.42
C PRO A 204 1.45 -8.62 -9.79
N LEU A 205 2.79 -8.64 -9.67
CA LEU A 205 3.58 -7.62 -8.96
C LEU A 205 3.18 -6.18 -9.34
N ALA A 206 3.14 -5.87 -10.63
CA ALA A 206 2.85 -4.52 -11.11
C ALA A 206 1.45 -4.00 -10.72
N GLY A 207 0.47 -4.90 -10.58
CA GLY A 207 -0.86 -4.56 -10.10
C GLY A 207 -0.89 -4.27 -8.60
N VAL A 208 -0.18 -5.07 -7.79
CA VAL A 208 -0.08 -4.84 -6.35
C VAL A 208 0.70 -3.57 -6.04
N GLU A 209 1.80 -3.29 -6.75
CA GLU A 209 2.55 -2.04 -6.62
C GLU A 209 1.69 -0.81 -6.93
N ALA A 210 0.89 -0.87 -8.00
CA ALA A 210 -0.03 0.22 -8.36
C ALA A 210 -1.04 0.55 -7.23
N ILE A 211 -1.54 -0.49 -6.56
CA ILE A 211 -2.49 -0.35 -5.43
C ILE A 211 -1.77 0.20 -4.19
N LEU A 212 -0.62 -0.38 -3.84
CA LEU A 212 0.16 0.01 -2.66
C LEU A 212 0.79 1.40 -2.78
N ALA A 213 1.08 1.88 -3.98
CA ALA A 213 1.57 3.24 -4.22
C ALA A 213 0.56 4.34 -3.82
N SER A 214 -0.73 3.99 -3.64
CA SER A 214 -1.79 4.94 -3.30
C SER A 214 -1.74 5.42 -1.84
N ASP A 215 -1.87 6.74 -1.66
CA ASP A 215 -2.10 7.38 -0.35
C ASP A 215 -3.55 7.20 0.13
N ASP A 216 -4.48 7.11 -0.82
CA ASP A 216 -5.91 6.96 -0.61
C ASP A 216 -6.32 5.57 -0.14
N LEU A 217 -5.37 4.62 -0.09
CA LEU A 217 -5.61 3.22 0.22
C LEU A 217 -6.25 3.04 1.61
N GLN A 218 -7.47 2.50 1.64
CA GLN A 218 -8.26 2.26 2.85
C GLN A 218 -7.85 0.93 3.47
N VAL A 219 -7.02 1.02 4.50
CA VAL A 219 -6.50 -0.13 5.26
C VAL A 219 -6.72 0.08 6.75
N ALA A 220 -6.77 -1.03 7.50
CA ALA A 220 -6.94 -1.01 8.96
C ALA A 220 -5.85 -0.16 9.65
N SER A 221 -4.60 -0.45 9.31
CA SER A 221 -3.38 0.15 9.83
C SER A 221 -2.24 -0.11 8.84
N GLU A 222 -1.08 0.51 9.03
CA GLU A 222 0.12 0.17 8.24
C GLU A 222 0.64 -1.23 8.55
N ASP A 223 0.44 -1.71 9.78
CA ASP A 223 0.72 -3.10 10.16
C ASP A 223 -0.01 -4.10 9.23
N ALA A 224 -1.29 -3.85 8.94
CA ALA A 224 -2.06 -4.68 8.02
C ALA A 224 -1.55 -4.63 6.57
N VAL A 225 -0.90 -3.53 6.14
CA VAL A 225 -0.23 -3.44 4.83
C VAL A 225 1.01 -4.34 4.83
N TYR A 226 1.81 -4.30 5.89
CA TYR A 226 2.97 -5.17 6.06
C TYR A 226 2.58 -6.66 6.04
N ASP A 227 1.56 -7.05 6.81
CA ASP A 227 1.09 -8.44 6.84
C ASP A 227 0.50 -8.88 5.49
N PHE A 228 -0.21 -7.98 4.79
CA PHE A 228 -0.70 -8.22 3.43
C PHE A 228 0.44 -8.44 2.43
N VAL A 229 1.48 -7.59 2.45
CA VAL A 229 2.65 -7.72 1.56
C VAL A 229 3.41 -9.02 1.83
N LEU A 230 3.58 -9.43 3.09
CA LEU A 230 4.15 -10.74 3.41
C LEU A 230 3.26 -11.90 2.92
N LYS A 231 1.94 -11.84 3.14
CA LYS A 231 1.01 -12.87 2.66
C LYS A 231 1.06 -13.02 1.14
N TRP A 232 1.02 -11.90 0.40
CA TRP A 232 1.11 -11.87 -1.06
C TRP A 232 2.46 -12.41 -1.55
N SER A 233 3.57 -11.93 -1.00
CA SER A 233 4.91 -12.31 -1.46
C SER A 233 5.23 -13.77 -1.17
N ARG A 234 4.78 -14.34 -0.05
CA ARG A 234 4.88 -15.78 0.25
C ARG A 234 4.04 -16.65 -0.67
N LEU A 235 2.89 -16.14 -1.15
CA LEU A 235 2.01 -16.84 -2.09
C LEU A 235 2.58 -16.86 -3.51
N GLN A 236 3.07 -15.72 -4.00
CA GLN A 236 3.58 -15.56 -5.36
C GLN A 236 5.04 -16.04 -5.51
N TYR A 237 5.86 -15.91 -4.45
CA TYR A 237 7.27 -16.30 -4.45
C TYR A 237 7.56 -17.31 -3.32
N PRO A 238 7.40 -18.63 -3.58
CA PRO A 238 7.69 -19.66 -2.59
C PRO A 238 9.17 -19.70 -2.18
N LYS A 239 10.07 -19.41 -3.12
CA LYS A 239 11.52 -19.38 -2.90
C LYS A 239 11.92 -18.13 -2.10
N ILE A 240 12.67 -18.34 -1.00
CA ILE A 240 13.03 -17.25 -0.08
C ILE A 240 13.92 -16.18 -0.70
N GLU A 241 14.87 -16.55 -1.56
CA GLU A 241 15.81 -15.58 -2.17
C GLU A 241 15.11 -14.63 -3.15
N GLU A 242 14.28 -15.17 -4.04
CA GLU A 242 13.45 -14.40 -4.97
C GLU A 242 12.46 -13.51 -4.21
N ARG A 243 11.84 -14.04 -3.14
CA ARG A 243 10.96 -13.28 -2.26
C ARG A 243 11.69 -12.12 -1.58
N ARG A 244 12.90 -12.33 -1.05
CA ARG A 244 13.75 -11.30 -0.43
C ARG A 244 14.13 -10.20 -1.41
N GLU A 245 14.54 -10.57 -2.62
CA GLU A 245 14.89 -9.61 -3.67
C GLU A 245 13.70 -8.71 -4.03
N ILE A 246 12.53 -9.29 -4.31
CA ILE A 246 11.31 -8.53 -4.64
C ILE A 246 10.83 -7.69 -3.45
N LEU A 247 10.86 -8.21 -2.22
CA LEU A 247 10.51 -7.44 -1.03
C LEU A 247 11.43 -6.22 -0.85
N ALA A 248 12.74 -6.41 -0.87
CA ALA A 248 13.70 -5.33 -0.63
C ALA A 248 13.74 -4.28 -1.74
N THR A 249 13.64 -4.69 -3.01
CA THR A 249 13.81 -3.79 -4.17
C THR A 249 12.50 -3.17 -4.68
N ARG A 250 11.37 -3.88 -4.58
CA ARG A 250 10.10 -3.48 -5.21
C ARG A 250 9.03 -3.10 -4.19
N LEU A 251 8.77 -3.93 -3.17
CA LEU A 251 7.57 -3.79 -2.33
C LEU A 251 7.77 -2.99 -1.04
N ALA A 252 8.88 -3.16 -0.34
CA ALA A 252 9.09 -2.55 0.97
C ALA A 252 9.07 -1.02 0.92
N GLN A 253 9.35 -0.42 -0.24
CA GLN A 253 9.25 1.02 -0.41
C GLN A 253 7.83 1.58 -0.26
N PHE A 254 6.80 0.76 -0.46
CA PHE A 254 5.40 1.12 -0.28
C PHE A 254 4.88 0.86 1.15
N ILE A 255 5.68 0.22 2.01
CA ILE A 255 5.39 0.04 3.43
C ILE A 255 5.90 1.26 4.20
N ARG A 256 5.01 1.94 4.92
CA ARG A 256 5.32 3.16 5.67
C ARG A 256 5.75 2.81 7.08
N PHE A 257 6.88 2.11 7.24
CA PHE A 257 7.44 1.70 8.52
C PHE A 257 7.35 2.75 9.66
N PRO A 258 7.55 4.07 9.42
CA PRO A 258 7.35 5.10 10.45
C PRO A 258 5.94 5.17 11.08
N TYR A 259 4.91 4.64 10.42
CA TYR A 259 3.52 4.56 10.89
C TYR A 259 3.11 3.18 11.45
N MET A 260 3.96 2.16 11.35
CA MET A 260 3.72 0.85 11.96
C MET A 260 3.82 0.90 13.50
N THR A 261 3.24 -0.08 14.21
CA THR A 261 3.39 -0.18 15.67
C THR A 261 4.79 -0.67 16.07
N CYS A 262 5.28 -0.28 17.25
CA CYS A 262 6.57 -0.76 17.75
C CYS A 262 6.60 -2.29 17.97
N ARG A 263 5.44 -2.91 18.24
CA ARG A 263 5.28 -4.38 18.30
C ARG A 263 5.50 -5.01 16.92
N LYS A 264 4.88 -4.48 15.85
CA LYS A 264 5.06 -5.00 14.49
C LYS A 264 6.46 -4.68 13.94
N LEU A 265 7.04 -3.51 14.22
CA LEU A 265 8.44 -3.20 13.91
C LEU A 265 9.44 -4.18 14.56
N ARG A 266 9.17 -4.67 15.77
CA ARG A 266 9.96 -5.77 16.37
C ARG A 266 9.81 -7.08 15.59
N LYS A 267 8.61 -7.40 15.08
CA LYS A 267 8.39 -8.55 14.18
C LYS A 267 9.13 -8.39 12.84
N VAL A 268 9.36 -7.17 12.33
CA VAL A 268 10.21 -6.92 11.13
C VAL A 268 11.65 -7.39 11.36
N MET A 269 12.25 -7.05 12.51
CA MET A 269 13.62 -7.47 12.86
C MET A 269 13.79 -9.00 12.96
N ALA A 270 12.71 -9.73 13.28
CA ALA A 270 12.69 -11.18 13.39
C ALA A 270 12.17 -11.88 12.12
N CYS A 271 11.96 -11.15 11.02
CA CYS A 271 11.33 -11.69 9.82
C CYS A 271 12.37 -12.22 8.83
N ASN A 272 12.41 -13.55 8.65
CA ASN A 272 13.30 -14.22 7.70
C ASN A 272 13.11 -13.80 6.22
N ASP A 273 11.98 -13.16 5.88
CA ASP A 273 11.66 -12.68 4.53
C ASP A 273 12.35 -11.36 4.17
N PHE A 274 12.93 -10.66 5.13
CA PHE A 274 13.78 -9.50 4.90
C PHE A 274 15.25 -9.86 5.13
N ASP A 275 16.13 -9.17 4.43
CA ASP A 275 17.54 -9.12 4.82
C ASP A 275 17.70 -8.36 6.15
N HIS A 276 18.66 -8.78 6.97
CA HIS A 276 18.86 -8.22 8.31
C HIS A 276 19.27 -6.75 8.27
N ASP A 277 20.18 -6.36 7.36
CA ASP A 277 20.66 -4.98 7.26
C ASP A 277 19.56 -4.07 6.71
N PHE A 278 18.74 -4.58 5.78
CA PHE A 278 17.53 -3.90 5.32
C PHE A 278 16.54 -3.69 6.47
N ALA A 279 16.19 -4.74 7.22
CA ALA A 279 15.26 -4.69 8.34
C ALA A 279 15.74 -3.71 9.42
N GLN A 280 17.02 -3.80 9.81
CA GLN A 280 17.63 -2.88 10.77
C GLN A 280 17.52 -1.43 10.30
N LYS A 281 17.83 -1.15 9.03
CA LYS A 281 17.76 0.21 8.47
C LYS A 281 16.35 0.79 8.55
N VAL A 282 15.33 0.08 8.08
CA VAL A 282 13.94 0.61 8.07
C VAL A 282 13.33 0.74 9.46
N VAL A 283 13.69 -0.17 10.39
CA VAL A 283 13.23 -0.10 11.79
C VAL A 283 13.90 1.07 12.52
N VAL A 284 15.19 1.29 12.35
CA VAL A 284 15.92 2.42 12.95
C VAL A 284 15.40 3.76 12.39
N GLU A 285 15.17 3.87 11.08
CA GLU A 285 14.56 5.04 10.43
C GLU A 285 13.16 5.33 11.01
N ALA A 286 12.31 4.30 11.14
CA ALA A 286 10.98 4.42 11.73
C ALA A 286 11.00 4.87 13.20
N LEU A 287 11.93 4.34 14.00
CA LEU A 287 12.07 4.71 15.41
C LEU A 287 12.56 6.16 15.58
N PHE A 288 13.54 6.60 14.77
CA PHE A 288 13.97 8.00 14.78
C PHE A 288 12.84 8.96 14.37
N PHE A 289 12.08 8.65 13.31
CA PHE A 289 10.91 9.46 12.93
C PHE A 289 9.88 9.54 14.05
N LYS A 290 9.58 8.43 14.74
CA LYS A 290 8.63 8.41 15.87
C LYS A 290 9.12 9.22 17.07
N ALA A 291 10.43 9.27 17.31
CA ALA A 291 11.06 10.06 18.38
C ALA A 291 11.18 11.56 18.05
N GLU A 292 11.11 11.94 16.77
CA GLU A 292 11.21 13.34 16.35
C GLU A 292 10.03 14.21 16.83
N ALA A 293 10.31 15.50 17.00
CA ALA A 293 9.29 16.45 17.46
C ALA A 293 8.16 16.61 16.42
N PRO A 294 6.88 16.84 16.82
CA PRO A 294 5.76 16.89 15.88
C PRO A 294 5.88 17.92 14.75
N HIS A 295 6.62 19.01 14.96
CA HIS A 295 6.89 19.99 13.90
C HIS A 295 7.88 19.44 12.86
N ARG A 296 8.91 18.70 13.27
CA ARG A 296 9.85 18.01 12.36
C ARG A 296 9.20 16.85 11.63
N GLN A 297 8.34 16.07 12.30
CA GLN A 297 7.52 15.05 11.63
C GLN A 297 6.68 15.66 10.49
N ARG A 298 6.07 16.83 10.73
CA ARG A 298 5.35 17.59 9.67
C ARG A 298 6.30 18.09 8.57
N THR A 299 7.48 18.59 8.90
CA THR A 299 8.48 19.00 7.89
C THR A 299 8.90 17.81 7.01
N LEU A 300 9.17 16.64 7.60
CA LEU A 300 9.53 15.42 6.86
C LEU A 300 8.38 14.86 6.01
N ALA A 301 7.13 15.04 6.46
CA ALA A 301 5.94 14.65 5.71
C ALA A 301 5.55 15.64 4.60
N ALA A 302 5.94 16.92 4.75
CA ALA A 302 5.66 18.00 3.80
C ALA A 302 6.88 18.39 2.93
N ASP A 303 8.00 17.65 3.03
CA ASP A 303 9.14 17.83 2.15
C ASP A 303 8.77 17.33 0.74
N GLU A 304 8.41 18.27 -0.14
CA GLU A 304 8.09 18.02 -1.55
C GLU A 304 9.32 17.69 -2.41
N ASN A 305 10.51 17.45 -1.83
CA ASN A 305 11.49 16.63 -2.50
C ASN A 305 10.81 15.37 -3.04
N PRO A 306 11.06 14.95 -4.29
CA PRO A 306 10.48 13.75 -4.86
C PRO A 306 11.17 12.51 -4.27
N ASN A 307 10.96 12.30 -2.97
CA ASN A 307 11.26 11.08 -2.26
C ASN A 307 10.22 10.07 -2.78
N PRO A 308 10.60 9.16 -3.71
CA PRO A 308 9.66 8.50 -4.63
C PRO A 308 8.62 7.59 -3.94
N ASN A 309 8.79 7.40 -2.64
CA ASN A 309 8.17 6.36 -1.85
C ASN A 309 7.17 6.90 -0.81
N ARG A 310 6.99 8.22 -0.68
CA ARG A 310 5.98 8.88 0.19
C ARG A 310 5.95 8.36 1.65
N ARG A 311 7.07 7.83 2.15
CA ARG A 311 7.14 6.99 3.38
C ARG A 311 6.77 7.71 4.68
N PHE A 312 6.93 9.04 4.71
CA PHE A 312 6.59 9.90 5.85
C PHE A 312 5.19 10.53 5.74
N ILE A 313 4.39 10.18 4.73
CA ILE A 313 3.01 10.64 4.60
C ILE A 313 2.08 9.60 5.24
N GLU A 314 1.14 10.03 6.10
CA GLU A 314 0.14 9.15 6.71
C GLU A 314 -0.91 8.70 5.66
N ARG A 315 -1.29 7.41 5.63
CA ARG A 315 -2.43 6.95 4.81
C ARG A 315 -3.77 7.27 5.47
N ALA A 316 -4.86 7.13 4.70
CA ALA A 316 -6.23 7.16 5.19
C ALA A 316 -6.60 5.89 6.02
N TYR A 317 -5.95 5.69 7.17
CA TYR A 317 -6.20 4.54 8.05
C TYR A 317 -7.63 4.51 8.62
N LYS A 318 -8.25 3.32 8.60
CA LYS A 318 -9.55 3.07 9.28
C LYS A 318 -9.42 3.18 10.81
N TYR A 319 -8.28 2.76 11.36
CA TYR A 319 -7.97 2.85 12.79
C TYR A 319 -6.93 3.92 13.07
N ARG A 320 -7.25 4.82 14.00
CA ARG A 320 -6.42 6.00 14.30
C ARG A 320 -5.18 5.63 15.10
N PRO A 321 -3.97 6.02 14.67
CA PRO A 321 -2.76 5.81 15.46
C PRO A 321 -2.89 6.39 16.87
N VAL A 322 -2.33 5.69 17.84
CA VAL A 322 -2.24 6.14 19.24
C VAL A 322 -0.79 6.17 19.70
N LYS A 323 -0.47 7.11 20.59
CA LYS A 323 0.81 7.13 21.30
C LYS A 323 0.59 6.50 22.68
N VAL A 324 1.31 5.44 22.98
CA VAL A 324 1.15 4.66 24.22
C VAL A 324 2.44 4.79 25.03
N VAL A 325 2.30 5.08 26.32
CA VAL A 325 3.39 5.05 27.30
C VAL A 325 3.03 3.99 28.33
N GLU A 326 3.80 2.91 28.37
CA GLU A 326 3.59 1.77 29.28
C GLU A 326 4.50 1.90 30.50
N PHE A 327 3.99 1.53 31.67
CA PHE A 327 4.73 1.49 32.94
C PHE A 327 4.49 0.13 33.59
N GLU A 328 5.56 -0.57 33.96
CA GLU A 328 5.47 -1.89 34.61
C GLU A 328 5.38 -1.81 36.13
N GLN A 329 6.00 -0.79 36.73
CA GLN A 329 6.13 -0.61 38.18
C GLN A 329 5.66 0.79 38.61
N PRO A 330 5.06 0.96 39.80
CA PRO A 330 4.78 -0.07 40.82
C PRO A 330 3.52 -0.91 40.51
N ARG A 331 2.77 -0.56 39.47
CA ARG A 331 1.64 -1.32 38.92
C ARG A 331 1.72 -1.26 37.41
N GLN A 332 1.24 -2.29 36.73
CA GLN A 332 1.07 -2.25 35.29
C GLN A 332 -0.01 -1.23 34.91
N GLN A 333 0.40 -0.18 34.21
CA GLN A 333 -0.48 0.88 33.74
C GLN A 333 0.00 1.39 32.38
N CYS A 334 -0.90 1.95 31.58
CA CYS A 334 -0.52 2.64 30.34
C CYS A 334 -1.30 3.95 30.16
N VAL A 335 -0.64 4.92 29.53
CA VAL A 335 -1.23 6.20 29.15
C VAL A 335 -1.27 6.28 27.63
N VAL A 336 -2.48 6.36 27.09
CA VAL A 336 -2.78 6.38 25.67
C VAL A 336 -3.22 7.77 25.26
N TYR A 337 -2.57 8.33 24.25
CA TYR A 337 -2.93 9.60 23.64
C TYR A 337 -3.55 9.36 22.27
N LEU A 338 -4.73 9.96 22.04
CA LEU A 338 -5.47 9.91 20.79
C LEU A 338 -5.78 11.34 20.36
N ASP A 339 -5.26 11.73 19.20
CA ASP A 339 -5.52 13.02 18.57
C ASP A 339 -6.55 12.82 17.44
N LEU A 340 -7.59 13.64 17.39
CA LEU A 340 -8.61 13.65 16.33
C LEU A 340 -8.71 15.04 15.71
N LYS A 341 -8.66 15.15 14.38
CA LYS A 341 -8.86 16.44 13.69
C LYS A 341 -10.33 16.86 13.77
N ARG A 342 -10.62 18.17 13.75
CA ARG A 342 -12.00 18.69 13.74
C ARG A 342 -12.85 18.12 12.61
N GLU A 343 -12.28 17.92 11.42
CA GLU A 343 -12.94 17.28 10.27
C GLU A 343 -13.30 15.80 10.56
N GLU A 344 -12.40 15.08 11.22
CA GLU A 344 -12.61 13.67 11.60
C GLU A 344 -13.69 13.55 12.67
N CYS A 345 -13.74 14.49 13.62
CA CYS A 345 -14.85 14.63 14.55
C CYS A 345 -16.17 14.96 13.82
N ALA A 346 -16.17 15.90 12.87
CA ALA A 346 -17.37 16.29 12.13
C ALA A 346 -18.02 15.09 11.40
N ASN A 347 -17.19 14.21 10.81
CA ASN A 347 -17.63 12.99 10.14
C ASN A 347 -18.27 11.94 11.08
N LEU A 348 -18.24 12.13 12.40
CA LEU A 348 -18.97 11.29 13.35
C LEU A 348 -20.45 11.66 13.46
N PHE A 349 -20.88 12.86 13.05
CA PHE A 349 -22.28 13.24 13.18
C PHE A 349 -23.17 12.51 12.16
N PRO A 350 -24.39 12.04 12.50
CA PRO A 350 -25.05 12.08 13.83
C PRO A 350 -24.81 10.83 14.70
N SER A 351 -24.28 9.74 14.15
CA SER A 351 -24.19 8.42 14.81
C SER A 351 -22.94 7.60 14.42
N GLY A 352 -21.99 8.24 13.75
CA GLY A 352 -20.71 7.67 13.35
C GLY A 352 -19.75 7.43 14.51
N ARG A 353 -18.73 6.62 14.23
CA ARG A 353 -17.73 6.13 15.20
C ARG A 353 -16.35 6.12 14.55
N VAL A 354 -15.33 6.46 15.31
CA VAL A 354 -13.92 6.24 14.95
C VAL A 354 -13.25 5.42 16.05
N TYR A 355 -12.40 4.49 15.65
CA TYR A 355 -11.69 3.57 16.54
C TYR A 355 -10.19 3.86 16.48
N SER A 356 -9.48 3.69 17.58
CA SER A 356 -8.02 3.68 17.57
C SER A 356 -7.46 2.37 17.00
N GLN A 357 -6.18 2.38 16.67
CA GLN A 357 -5.38 1.14 16.61
C GLN A 357 -5.38 0.47 17.99
N ALA A 358 -5.20 -0.85 17.99
CA ALA A 358 -5.10 -1.61 19.23
C ALA A 358 -3.78 -1.30 19.96
N PHE A 359 -3.87 -1.14 21.28
CA PHE A 359 -2.74 -1.05 22.21
C PHE A 359 -2.85 -2.16 23.25
N HIS A 360 -1.80 -2.42 24.01
CA HIS A 360 -1.78 -3.55 24.94
C HIS A 360 -1.57 -3.10 26.39
N LEU A 361 -2.12 -3.87 27.34
CA LEU A 361 -1.90 -3.72 28.77
C LEU A 361 -1.98 -5.12 29.41
N GLY A 362 -0.94 -5.53 30.14
CA GLY A 362 -0.90 -6.88 30.76
C GLY A 362 -1.05 -8.03 29.76
N GLY A 363 -0.58 -7.83 28.52
CA GLY A 363 -0.72 -8.78 27.41
C GLY A 363 -2.09 -8.77 26.71
N GLN A 364 -3.11 -8.11 27.28
CA GLN A 364 -4.44 -7.98 26.67
C GLN A 364 -4.52 -6.79 25.70
N GLY A 365 -5.23 -6.98 24.59
CA GLY A 365 -5.46 -5.94 23.58
C GLY A 365 -6.64 -5.04 23.92
N PHE A 366 -6.48 -3.74 23.74
CA PHE A 366 -7.47 -2.71 24.00
C PHE A 366 -7.54 -1.70 22.84
N PHE A 367 -8.68 -1.03 22.69
CA PHE A 367 -8.86 0.08 21.75
C PHE A 367 -9.74 1.17 22.35
N LEU A 368 -9.55 2.41 21.92
CA LEU A 368 -10.46 3.51 22.19
C LEU A 368 -11.47 3.65 21.04
N SER A 369 -12.71 4.01 21.35
CA SER A 369 -13.69 4.38 20.33
C SER A 369 -14.39 5.69 20.69
N ALA A 370 -14.33 6.65 19.77
CA ALA A 370 -14.96 7.97 19.89
C ALA A 370 -16.20 8.02 19.01
N HIS A 371 -17.35 8.36 19.61
CA HIS A 371 -18.67 8.28 18.98
C HIS A 371 -19.39 9.62 19.04
N CYS A 372 -20.22 9.91 18.04
CA CYS A 372 -21.36 10.81 18.23
C CYS A 372 -22.55 9.97 18.73
N ASN A 373 -22.99 10.21 19.97
CA ASN A 373 -24.14 9.51 20.56
C ASN A 373 -25.33 10.47 20.64
N MET A 374 -26.55 9.97 20.45
CA MET A 374 -27.74 10.70 20.93
C MET A 374 -27.93 10.41 22.41
N ASP A 375 -28.00 11.45 23.24
CA ASP A 375 -28.44 11.30 24.63
C ASP A 375 -29.96 11.10 24.66
N GLN A 376 -30.39 9.95 25.18
CA GLN A 376 -31.78 9.52 25.23
C GLN A 376 -32.64 10.36 26.19
N GLN A 377 -32.03 11.00 27.20
CA GLN A 377 -32.76 11.81 28.17
C GLN A 377 -32.92 13.26 27.69
N SER A 378 -31.87 13.84 27.11
CA SER A 378 -31.81 15.27 26.75
C SER A 378 -32.11 15.56 25.26
N SER A 379 -32.24 14.52 24.43
CA SER A 379 -32.53 14.62 22.99
C SER A 379 -31.52 15.43 22.16
N PHE A 380 -30.27 15.54 22.64
CA PHE A 380 -29.17 16.13 21.85
C PHE A 380 -28.05 15.13 21.58
N HIS A 381 -27.36 15.34 20.45
CA HIS A 381 -26.13 14.62 20.14
C HIS A 381 -24.99 15.10 21.03
N CYS A 382 -24.09 14.19 21.44
CA CYS A 382 -22.94 14.48 22.28
C CYS A 382 -21.75 13.59 21.91
N PHE A 383 -20.53 14.03 22.27
CA PHE A 383 -19.31 13.27 22.03
C PHE A 383 -19.06 12.30 23.19
N GLY A 384 -18.96 11.01 22.88
CA GLY A 384 -18.61 9.97 23.84
C GLY A 384 -17.29 9.28 23.52
N LEU A 385 -16.66 8.76 24.56
CA LEU A 385 -15.41 7.99 24.47
C LEU A 385 -15.55 6.71 25.28
N PHE A 386 -15.13 5.60 24.67
CA PHE A 386 -15.20 4.27 25.24
C PHE A 386 -13.86 3.55 25.09
N LEU A 387 -13.62 2.62 26.01
CA LEU A 387 -12.51 1.68 26.05
C LEU A 387 -13.08 0.27 25.79
N GLY A 388 -12.67 -0.35 24.69
CA GLY A 388 -12.96 -1.74 24.39
C GLY A 388 -11.76 -2.64 24.66
N MET A 389 -12.01 -3.86 25.14
CA MET A 389 -11.03 -4.95 25.14
C MET A 389 -11.26 -5.80 23.90
N GLN A 390 -10.20 -6.11 23.15
CA GLN A 390 -10.23 -7.02 22.00
C GLN A 390 -10.46 -8.47 22.49
N GLU A 391 -11.22 -9.29 21.75
CA GLU A 391 -11.53 -10.65 22.22
C GLU A 391 -10.34 -11.60 22.09
N LYS A 392 -9.68 -11.92 23.21
CA LYS A 392 -8.77 -13.07 23.30
C LYS A 392 -9.10 -13.94 24.53
N GLY A 393 -10.22 -14.67 24.42
CA GLY A 393 -10.61 -15.75 25.33
C GLY A 393 -11.41 -15.35 26.58
N SER A 394 -11.73 -16.36 27.39
CA SER A 394 -12.56 -16.27 28.61
C SER A 394 -11.82 -15.68 29.83
N VAL A 395 -10.91 -14.74 29.61
CA VAL A 395 -10.12 -14.09 30.67
C VAL A 395 -10.90 -12.90 31.22
N THR A 396 -11.04 -12.84 32.55
CA THR A 396 -11.56 -11.64 33.21
C THR A 396 -10.41 -10.68 33.51
N PHE A 397 -10.59 -9.40 33.17
CA PHE A 397 -9.51 -8.41 33.28
C PHE A 397 -10.06 -7.10 33.86
N ALA A 398 -9.59 -6.74 35.05
CA ALA A 398 -10.09 -5.60 35.80
C ALA A 398 -9.18 -4.37 35.63
N VAL A 399 -9.77 -3.24 35.24
CA VAL A 399 -9.06 -2.00 34.90
C VAL A 399 -9.72 -0.81 35.59
N ASP A 400 -8.93 -0.01 36.30
CA ASP A 400 -9.29 1.38 36.62
C ASP A 400 -8.90 2.25 35.40
N TYR A 401 -9.82 3.07 34.90
CA TYR A 401 -9.58 3.90 33.72
C TYR A 401 -10.03 5.36 33.92
N GLU A 402 -9.24 6.28 33.38
CA GLU A 402 -9.50 7.72 33.40
C GLU A 402 -9.42 8.29 31.99
N PHE A 403 -10.48 8.98 31.57
CA PHE A 403 -10.51 9.78 30.36
C PHE A 403 -10.30 11.25 30.69
N ALA A 404 -9.34 11.87 30.02
CA ALA A 404 -9.03 13.29 30.10
C ALA A 404 -8.93 13.90 28.69
N ALA A 405 -9.12 15.21 28.60
CA ALA A 405 -9.00 15.95 27.35
C ALA A 405 -8.28 17.28 27.58
N ARG A 406 -7.48 17.71 26.60
CA ARG A 406 -6.80 19.01 26.68
C ARG A 406 -7.80 20.15 26.52
N SER A 407 -7.62 21.22 27.28
CA SER A 407 -8.51 22.39 27.28
C SER A 407 -7.76 23.66 26.90
N LYS A 408 -8.28 24.45 25.96
CA LYS A 408 -7.66 25.69 25.45
C LYS A 408 -7.33 26.74 26.53
N PRO A 409 -8.10 26.93 27.62
CA PRO A 409 -7.77 27.92 28.66
C PRO A 409 -6.57 27.56 29.54
N THR A 410 -6.20 26.28 29.66
CA THR A 410 -5.09 25.81 30.51
C THR A 410 -3.97 25.14 29.73
N GLU A 411 -4.25 24.71 28.50
CA GLU A 411 -3.41 23.84 27.66
C GLU A 411 -3.03 22.47 28.28
N GLU A 412 -3.63 22.14 29.43
CA GLU A 412 -3.45 20.91 30.20
C GLU A 412 -4.57 19.89 29.96
N TYR A 413 -4.28 18.61 30.23
CA TYR A 413 -5.28 17.54 30.23
C TYR A 413 -6.14 17.60 31.49
N ILE A 414 -7.42 17.92 31.32
CA ILE A 414 -8.40 17.95 32.41
C ILE A 414 -9.13 16.61 32.45
N SER A 415 -9.15 15.95 33.61
CA SER A 415 -9.96 14.76 33.89
C SER A 415 -11.43 15.01 33.54
N LYS A 416 -12.02 14.15 32.73
CA LYS A 416 -13.43 14.22 32.31
C LYS A 416 -14.28 13.14 32.94
N TYR A 417 -13.74 11.94 33.06
CA TYR A 417 -14.44 10.80 33.60
C TYR A 417 -13.44 9.79 34.18
N LYS A 418 -13.78 9.16 35.30
CA LYS A 418 -13.03 8.03 35.87
C LYS A 418 -14.02 6.91 36.19
N GLY A 419 -13.66 5.68 35.83
CA GLY A 419 -14.46 4.49 36.11
C GLY A 419 -13.57 3.29 36.42
N ASN A 420 -14.21 2.19 36.79
CA ASN A 420 -13.55 0.89 36.85
C ASN A 420 -14.44 -0.14 36.17
N TYR A 421 -13.82 -1.14 35.55
CA TYR A 421 -14.56 -2.18 34.85
C TYR A 421 -13.80 -3.51 34.83
N THR A 422 -14.54 -4.60 34.98
CA THR A 422 -14.02 -5.95 34.77
C THR A 422 -14.53 -6.46 33.42
N PHE A 423 -13.64 -6.45 32.43
CA PHE A 423 -13.93 -7.00 31.11
C PHE A 423 -14.07 -8.53 31.21
N THR A 424 -15.03 -9.07 30.46
CA THR A 424 -15.33 -10.52 30.40
C THR A 424 -15.35 -11.02 28.94
N GLY A 425 -14.54 -10.40 28.07
CA GLY A 425 -14.67 -10.49 26.61
C GLY A 425 -15.71 -9.52 26.02
N GLY A 426 -15.52 -9.15 24.75
CA GLY A 426 -16.54 -8.61 23.83
C GLY A 426 -17.12 -7.22 24.10
N LYS A 427 -16.68 -6.55 25.16
CA LYS A 427 -17.35 -5.36 25.71
C LYS A 427 -16.49 -4.11 25.62
N ALA A 428 -17.16 -3.00 25.33
CA ALA A 428 -16.63 -1.65 25.49
C ALA A 428 -17.37 -0.93 26.63
N VAL A 429 -16.63 -0.21 27.46
CA VAL A 429 -17.13 0.58 28.58
C VAL A 429 -16.72 2.04 28.41
N GLY A 430 -17.55 2.99 28.84
CA GLY A 430 -17.16 4.40 28.78
C GLY A 430 -18.32 5.35 29.02
N TYR A 431 -18.14 6.58 28.56
CA TYR A 431 -19.02 7.69 28.90
C TYR A 431 -19.60 8.35 27.64
N ARG A 432 -20.93 8.43 27.58
CA ARG A 432 -21.70 8.90 26.42
C ARG A 432 -21.45 10.36 26.06
N ASN A 433 -21.26 11.22 27.07
CA ASN A 433 -21.14 12.68 26.94
C ASN A 433 -19.90 13.19 27.70
N LEU A 434 -18.71 12.90 27.16
CA LEU A 434 -17.41 13.16 27.79
C LEU A 434 -17.20 14.64 28.19
N PHE A 435 -17.84 15.57 27.49
CA PHE A 435 -17.66 17.00 27.70
C PHE A 435 -18.81 17.68 28.45
N ALA A 436 -19.88 16.94 28.79
CA ALA A 436 -21.11 17.46 29.38
C ALA A 436 -21.76 18.61 28.59
N ILE A 437 -21.62 18.62 27.26
CA ILE A 437 -22.16 19.66 26.35
C ILE A 437 -22.75 19.05 25.07
N PRO A 438 -23.71 19.74 24.41
CA PRO A 438 -24.22 19.34 23.11
C PRO A 438 -23.14 19.35 22.01
N TRP A 439 -23.35 18.53 20.99
CA TRP A 439 -22.48 18.40 19.82
C TRP A 439 -22.30 19.72 19.06
N THR A 440 -23.34 20.54 18.99
CA THR A 440 -23.30 21.88 18.38
C THR A 440 -22.32 22.80 19.11
N SER A 441 -22.35 22.83 20.44
CA SER A 441 -21.36 23.57 21.26
C SER A 441 -19.97 22.94 21.21
N PHE A 442 -19.88 21.62 21.18
CA PHE A 442 -18.61 20.90 21.07
C PHE A 442 -17.89 21.19 19.75
N MET A 443 -18.63 21.22 18.63
CA MET A 443 -18.10 21.47 17.28
C MET A 443 -18.03 22.96 16.89
N ALA A 444 -18.45 23.89 17.76
CA ALA A 444 -18.40 25.32 17.49
C ALA A 444 -16.96 25.85 17.29
N GLU A 445 -16.80 26.97 16.59
CA GLU A 445 -15.48 27.57 16.31
C GLU A 445 -14.76 28.00 17.59
N ASP A 446 -15.52 28.50 18.57
CA ASP A 446 -15.07 28.94 19.90
C ASP A 446 -14.90 27.79 20.92
N SER A 447 -15.18 26.55 20.52
CA SER A 447 -15.05 25.36 21.37
C SER A 447 -13.69 25.26 22.06
N LEU A 448 -13.74 25.08 23.38
CA LEU A 448 -12.56 25.05 24.26
C LEU A 448 -11.70 23.79 24.07
N TYR A 449 -12.14 22.78 23.31
CA TYR A 449 -11.48 21.48 23.22
C TYR A 449 -10.68 21.27 21.93
N PHE A 450 -10.83 22.15 20.94
CA PHE A 450 -10.06 22.12 19.69
C PHE A 450 -8.90 23.12 19.74
N ILE A 451 -7.67 22.62 19.88
CA ILE A 451 -6.44 23.41 19.88
C ILE A 451 -5.79 23.23 18.50
N ASN A 452 -5.62 24.32 17.76
CA ASN A 452 -5.13 24.30 16.36
C ASN A 452 -5.91 23.31 15.45
N GLY A 453 -7.21 23.15 15.68
CA GLY A 453 -8.07 22.23 14.93
C GLY A 453 -8.00 20.76 15.37
N ILE A 454 -7.29 20.43 16.44
CA ILE A 454 -7.11 19.07 16.95
C ILE A 454 -7.75 18.93 18.33
N LEU A 455 -8.52 17.86 18.54
CA LEU A 455 -8.98 17.37 19.82
C LEU A 455 -7.92 16.43 20.39
N HIS A 456 -7.37 16.76 21.56
CA HIS A 456 -6.36 15.94 22.23
C HIS A 456 -7.00 15.15 23.39
N LEU A 457 -7.10 13.84 23.24
CA LEU A 457 -7.63 12.92 24.26
C LEU A 457 -6.49 12.16 24.94
N ARG A 458 -6.70 11.82 26.21
CA ARG A 458 -5.84 10.93 27.00
C ARG A 458 -6.72 9.88 27.69
N ALA A 459 -6.37 8.61 27.58
CA ALA A 459 -6.89 7.54 28.41
C ALA A 459 -5.74 6.99 29.26
N GLU A 460 -5.93 6.91 30.56
CA GLU A 460 -5.01 6.30 31.51
C GLU A 460 -5.67 5.04 32.06
N LEU A 461 -4.96 3.92 31.99
CA LEU A 461 -5.47 2.60 32.37
C LEU A 461 -4.51 1.97 33.37
N THR A 462 -5.03 1.43 34.47
CA THR A 462 -4.25 0.70 35.49
C THR A 462 -4.88 -0.66 35.75
N ILE A 463 -4.06 -1.72 35.72
CA ILE A 463 -4.52 -3.07 36.09
C ILE A 463 -4.87 -3.10 37.57
N ARG A 464 -6.05 -3.65 37.88
CA ARG A 464 -6.44 -4.03 39.24
C ARG A 464 -6.09 -5.49 39.45
N HIS A 465 -5.28 -5.75 40.48
CA HIS A 465 -5.03 -7.08 41.04
C HIS A 465 -6.01 -7.36 42.18
#